data_AF-A0A382TV33-F1
#
_entry.id   AF-A0A382TV33-F1
#
_cell.length_a   1.000
_cell.length_b   1.000
_cell.length_c   1.000
_cell.angle_alpha   90.00
_cell.angle_beta   90.00
_cell.angle_gamma   90.00
#
_symmetry.space_group_name_H-M   'P 1'
#
loop_
_entity.id
_entity.type
_entity.pdbx_description
1 polymer ?
#
loop_
_entity_poly.entity_id
_entity_poly.type
_entity_poly.pdbx_seq_one_letter_code
_entity_poly.pdbx_strand_id
1 'polypeptide(L)' 'MKLETILVRAGAEPDPSTGALSPPIHLSTTYEHTPDGSPTHEHI' A
#
# COMPACT_ATOMS: atom_id res chain seq x y z
N MET A 1 0.47 -2.43 23.48
CA MET A 1 -0.70 -2.08 22.63
C MET A 1 -1.80 -3.09 22.91
N LYS A 2 -3.07 -2.67 23.02
CA LYS A 2 -4.19 -3.59 23.29
C LYS A 2 -4.58 -4.35 22.01
N LEU A 3 -5.16 -5.54 22.13
CA LEU A 3 -5.56 -6.38 20.98
C LEU A 3 -6.49 -5.64 20.02
N GLU A 4 -7.51 -4.95 20.54
CA GLU A 4 -8.43 -4.11 19.74
C GLU A 4 -7.68 -3.10 18.86
N THR A 5 -6.59 -2.51 19.37
CA THR A 5 -5.81 -1.50 18.66
C THR A 5 -4.98 -2.14 17.55
N ILE A 6 -4.50 -3.38 17.77
CA ILE A 6 -3.72 -4.12 16.76
C ILE A 6 -4.63 -4.48 15.60
N LEU A 7 -5.81 -5.01 15.88
CA LEU A 7 -6.77 -5.42 14.85
C LEU A 7 -7.19 -4.26 13.93
N VAL A 8 -7.26 -3.05 14.46
CA VAL A 8 -7.67 -1.87 13.68
C VAL A 8 -6.50 -1.24 12.90
N ARG A 9 -5.26 -1.33 13.39
CA ARG A 9 -4.12 -0.58 12.81
C ARG A 9 -3.14 -1.41 12.01
N ALA A 10 -3.07 -2.72 12.23
CA ALA A 10 -2.07 -3.56 11.58
C ALA A 10 -2.27 -3.55 10.06
N GLY A 11 -1.23 -3.16 9.31
CA GLY A 11 -1.26 -3.09 7.86
C GLY A 11 -2.06 -1.91 7.29
N ALA A 12 -2.41 -0.94 8.14
CA ALA A 12 -3.14 0.27 7.76
C ALA A 12 -2.33 1.54 8.08
N GLU A 13 -1.02 1.49 7.86
CA GLU A 13 -0.19 2.68 7.90
C GLU A 13 -0.62 3.68 6.80
N PRO A 14 -0.54 5.00 7.07
CA PRO A 14 -0.87 6.00 6.07
C PRO A 14 0.00 5.84 4.82
N ASP A 15 -0.61 5.97 3.64
CA ASP A 15 0.12 5.91 2.37
C ASP A 15 1.25 6.95 2.36
N PRO A 16 2.51 6.55 2.10
CA PRO A 16 3.66 7.45 2.20
C PRO A 16 3.68 8.54 1.13
N SER A 17 3.01 8.33 -0.01
CA SER A 17 3.03 9.27 -1.13
C SER A 17 2.00 10.39 -0.98
N THR A 18 0.85 10.10 -0.35
CA THR A 18 -0.32 11.01 -0.29
C THR A 18 -0.80 11.29 1.13
N GLY A 19 -0.41 10.48 2.11
CA GLY A 19 -0.92 10.53 3.47
C GLY A 19 -2.33 9.94 3.62
N ALA A 20 -2.82 9.18 2.64
CA ALA A 20 -4.13 8.54 2.71
C ALA A 20 -4.21 7.60 3.93
N LEU A 21 -5.20 7.84 4.80
CA LEU A 21 -5.40 7.04 6.02
C LEU A 21 -6.12 5.72 5.75
N SER A 22 -6.91 5.66 4.69
CA SER A 22 -7.53 4.43 4.21
C SER A 22 -6.68 3.87 3.07
N PRO A 23 -6.41 2.56 3.02
CA PRO A 23 -5.74 1.94 1.89
C PRO A 23 -6.45 2.29 0.57
N PRO A 24 -5.72 2.79 -0.45
CA PRO A 24 -6.29 3.06 -1.76
C PRO A 24 -6.80 1.78 -2.44
N ILE A 25 -7.84 1.90 -3.27
CA ILE A 25 -8.30 0.78 -4.09
C ILE A 25 -7.59 0.85 -5.44
N HIS A 26 -6.58 0.00 -5.64
CA HIS A 26 -5.83 -0.08 -6.89
C HIS A 26 -6.58 -0.91 -7.94
N LEU A 27 -7.61 -0.32 -8.56
CA LEU A 27 -8.38 -0.94 -9.67
C LEU A 27 -7.65 -0.84 -11.02
N SER A 28 -6.37 -1.22 -11.03
CA SER A 28 -5.55 -1.23 -12.24
C SER A 28 -5.48 -2.63 -12.85
N THR A 29 -5.33 -2.71 -14.16
CA THR A 29 -5.15 -4.00 -14.87
C THR A 29 -3.68 -4.36 -15.10
N THR A 30 -2.75 -3.42 -14.87
CA THR A 30 -1.31 -3.59 -15.04
C THR A 30 -0.54 -2.57 -14.19
N TYR A 31 0.76 -2.77 -14.05
CA TYR A 31 1.68 -1.91 -13.31
C TYR A 31 2.92 -1.60 -14.17
N GLU A 32 3.60 -0.50 -13.85
CA GLU A 32 4.82 -0.11 -14.57
C GLU A 32 6.01 -0.96 -14.13
N HIS A 33 6.86 -1.31 -15.10
CA HIS A 33 8.10 -2.05 -14.89
C HIS A 33 9.27 -1.30 -15.52
N THR A 34 10.45 -1.49 -14.95
CA THR A 34 11.71 -1.10 -15.57
C THR A 34 11.97 -1.93 -16.85
N PRO A 35 12.92 -1.51 -17.71
CA PRO A 35 13.25 -2.26 -18.93
C PRO A 35 13.72 -3.70 -18.69
N ASP A 36 14.31 -3.97 -17.53
CA ASP A 36 14.72 -5.31 -17.06
C ASP A 36 13.58 -6.12 -16.43
N GLY A 37 12.39 -5.53 -16.29
CA GLY A 37 11.18 -6.18 -15.80
C GLY A 37 10.97 -6.10 -14.28
N SER A 38 11.86 -5.42 -13.54
CA SER A 38 11.62 -5.16 -12.12
C SER A 38 10.49 -4.13 -11.94
N PRO A 39 9.69 -4.22 -10.86
CA PRO A 39 8.61 -3.26 -10.64
C PRO A 39 9.17 -1.86 -10.38
N THR A 40 8.57 -0.83 -10.97
CA THR A 40 9.03 0.56 -10.72
C THR A 40 8.69 1.03 -9.30
N HIS A 41 7.59 0.54 -8.74
CA HIS A 41 7.10 0.94 -7.41
C HIS A 41 6.82 -0.29 -6.55
N GLU A 42 7.01 -0.16 -5.24
CA GLU A 42 6.53 -1.13 -4.26
C GLU A 42 5.00 -1.00 -4.16
N HIS A 43 4.27 -1.90 -4.82
CA HIS A 43 2.84 -2.04 -4.65
C HIS A 43 2.59 -3.14 -3.60
N ILE A 44 1.83 -2.82 -2.54
CA ILE A 44 1.33 -3.77 -1.54
C ILE A 44 0.06 -4.47 -2.01
#